data_AF-R9GL23-F1
#
_entry.id   AF-R9GL23-F1
#
_cell.length_a   1.000
_cell.length_b   1.000
_cell.length_c   1.000
_cell.angle_alpha   90.00
_cell.angle_beta   90.00
_cell.angle_gamma   90.00
#
_symmetry.space_group_name_H-M   'P 1'
#
loop_
_entity.id
_entity.type
_entity.pdbx_description
1 polymer ?
#
loop_
_entity_poly.entity_id
_entity_poly.type
_entity_poly.pdbx_seq_one_letter_code
_entity_poly.pdbx_strand_id
1 'polypeptide(L)'
;MSEKQIQVIHHYEDKGGSFRKKEDLQKIYSISTFEYAHLEPYIRIPETSYNNTSFKRNDYAGSKANPDYHYVKKNYPPNAKRELRVVELNAADSAQLVDIIGIGPVLAVRIAKYRDRLGGFHTKEQLQEVFGIDSLKYAEIKNQVRVEQGSLHQLNINTATFEDLKKFPYFSYKQINALIQYKKQHGEYHSIDDLRQISILNSEILLKIAPYLIFQ
;
A
#
# COMPACT_ATOMS: atom_id res chain seq x y z
N MET A 1 -9.39 -25.59 -3.98
CA MET A 1 -9.66 -24.16 -4.21
C MET A 1 -10.97 -23.81 -3.51
N SER A 2 -11.06 -22.67 -2.81
CA SER A 2 -12.28 -22.28 -2.09
C SER A 2 -13.29 -21.57 -3.00
N GLU A 3 -14.57 -21.57 -2.61
CA GLU A 3 -15.64 -20.85 -3.32
C GLU A 3 -15.35 -19.35 -3.47
N LYS A 4 -14.72 -18.73 -2.46
CA LYS A 4 -14.33 -17.32 -2.52
C LYS A 4 -13.25 -17.05 -3.57
N GLN A 5 -12.29 -17.96 -3.73
CA GLN A 5 -11.25 -17.84 -4.77
C GLN A 5 -11.85 -18.00 -6.18
N ILE A 6 -12.84 -18.89 -6.35
CA ILE A 6 -13.60 -19.04 -7.60
C ILE A 6 -14.33 -17.73 -7.94
N GLN A 7 -14.98 -17.10 -6.97
CA GLN A 7 -15.65 -15.81 -7.17
C GLN A 7 -14.68 -14.69 -7.57
N VAL A 8 -13.49 -14.63 -6.98
CA VAL A 8 -12.47 -13.63 -7.36
C VAL A 8 -11.98 -13.84 -8.79
N ILE A 9 -11.82 -15.10 -9.23
CA ILE A 9 -11.47 -15.44 -10.61
C ILE A 9 -12.56 -14.97 -11.58
N HIS A 10 -13.84 -15.25 -11.30
CA HIS A 10 -14.95 -14.77 -12.12
C HIS A 10 -15.02 -13.25 -12.17
N HIS A 11 -14.86 -12.54 -11.04
CA HIS A 11 -14.84 -11.08 -11.04
C HIS A 11 -13.66 -10.50 -11.84
N TYR A 12 -12.53 -11.20 -11.90
CA TYR A 12 -11.40 -10.82 -12.74
C TYR A 12 -11.74 -10.99 -14.22
N GLU A 13 -12.37 -12.11 -14.61
CA GLU A 13 -12.84 -12.36 -15.98
C GLU A 13 -13.94 -11.38 -16.41
N ASP A 14 -14.94 -11.14 -15.56
CA ASP A 14 -16.05 -10.21 -15.80
C ASP A 14 -15.57 -8.77 -16.00
N LYS A 15 -14.44 -8.40 -15.37
CA LYS A 15 -13.80 -7.08 -15.53
C LYS A 15 -12.85 -7.02 -16.72
N GLY A 16 -12.87 -8.02 -17.61
CA GLY A 16 -12.05 -8.09 -18.82
C GLY A 16 -10.64 -8.63 -18.59
N GLY A 17 -10.36 -9.18 -17.42
CA GLY A 17 -9.17 -9.98 -17.18
C GLY A 17 -9.23 -11.29 -17.97
N SER A 18 -8.09 -11.77 -18.46
CA SER A 18 -8.01 -13.04 -19.19
C SER A 18 -6.69 -13.71 -18.88
N PHE A 19 -6.73 -15.02 -18.65
CA PHE A 19 -5.56 -15.86 -18.42
C PHE A 19 -5.05 -16.37 -19.75
N ARG A 20 -3.97 -15.76 -20.26
CA ARG A 20 -3.36 -16.11 -21.54
C ARG A 20 -2.21 -17.10 -21.40
N LYS A 21 -1.65 -17.21 -20.19
CA LYS A 21 -0.62 -18.18 -19.80
C LYS A 21 -0.82 -18.60 -18.35
N LYS A 22 -0.29 -19.75 -17.93
CA LYS A 22 -0.58 -20.34 -16.62
C LYS A 22 -0.23 -19.39 -15.49
N GLU A 23 0.86 -18.65 -15.63
CA GLU A 23 1.38 -17.71 -14.64
C GLU A 23 0.44 -16.52 -14.43
N ASP A 24 -0.49 -16.25 -15.35
CA ASP A 24 -1.49 -15.18 -15.16
C ASP A 24 -2.40 -15.45 -13.95
N LEU A 25 -2.54 -16.72 -13.53
CA LEU A 25 -3.31 -17.07 -12.34
C LEU A 25 -2.68 -16.50 -11.05
N GLN A 26 -1.35 -16.26 -11.04
CA GLN A 26 -0.66 -15.62 -9.92
C GLN A 26 -1.02 -14.13 -9.75
N LYS A 27 -1.67 -13.51 -10.75
CA LYS A 27 -2.18 -12.13 -10.66
C LYS A 27 -3.39 -12.00 -9.74
N ILE A 28 -4.03 -13.14 -9.41
CA ILE A 28 -5.16 -13.19 -8.50
C ILE A 28 -4.62 -13.13 -7.07
N TYR A 29 -4.82 -11.99 -6.40
CA TYR A 29 -4.30 -11.72 -5.05
C TYR A 29 -4.74 -12.73 -3.98
N SER A 30 -5.82 -13.47 -4.22
CA SER A 30 -6.33 -14.50 -3.31
C SER A 30 -5.72 -15.89 -3.54
N ILE A 31 -4.77 -16.02 -4.46
CA ILE A 31 -4.04 -17.27 -4.75
C ILE A 31 -2.59 -17.07 -4.32
N SER A 32 -2.18 -17.79 -3.26
CA SER A 32 -0.78 -17.76 -2.82
C SER A 32 0.15 -18.52 -3.78
N THR A 33 1.45 -18.25 -3.71
CA THR A 33 2.47 -18.95 -4.51
C THR A 33 2.46 -20.47 -4.26
N PHE A 34 2.20 -20.89 -3.02
CA PHE A 34 2.08 -22.31 -2.66
C PHE A 34 0.83 -22.96 -3.29
N GLU A 35 -0.31 -22.28 -3.26
CA GLU A 35 -1.54 -22.76 -3.91
C GLU A 35 -1.42 -22.77 -5.43
N TYR A 36 -0.77 -21.78 -6.03
CA TYR A 36 -0.48 -21.77 -7.46
C TYR A 36 0.32 -23.00 -7.88
N ALA A 37 1.38 -23.36 -7.15
CA ALA A 37 2.19 -24.54 -7.45
C ALA A 37 1.38 -25.84 -7.43
N HIS A 38 0.35 -25.92 -6.57
CA HIS A 38 -0.57 -27.06 -6.53
C HIS A 38 -1.60 -27.04 -7.68
N LEU A 39 -1.97 -25.86 -8.18
CA LEU A 39 -2.94 -25.70 -9.26
C LEU A 39 -2.31 -25.78 -10.64
N GLU A 40 -1.05 -25.37 -10.79
CA GLU A 40 -0.30 -25.30 -12.04
C GLU A 40 -0.38 -26.56 -12.94
N PRO A 41 -0.32 -27.80 -12.39
CA PRO A 41 -0.47 -29.01 -13.20
C PRO A 41 -1.86 -29.15 -13.85
N TYR A 42 -2.87 -28.51 -13.28
CA TYR A 42 -4.26 -28.62 -13.69
C TYR A 42 -4.74 -27.45 -14.56
N ILE A 43 -3.96 -26.36 -14.65
CA ILE A 43 -4.30 -25.21 -15.50
C ILE A 43 -4.11 -25.58 -16.98
N ARG A 44 -5.20 -25.53 -17.76
CA ARG A 44 -5.20 -25.71 -19.21
C ARG A 44 -5.65 -24.42 -19.88
N ILE A 45 -4.73 -23.73 -20.54
CA ILE A 45 -5.02 -22.53 -21.35
C ILE A 45 -4.73 -22.88 -22.81
N PRO A 46 -5.71 -22.78 -23.73
CA PRO A 46 -5.50 -23.12 -25.13
C PRO A 46 -4.50 -22.17 -25.81
N GLU A 47 -3.58 -22.75 -26.59
CA GLU A 47 -2.46 -22.05 -27.26
C GLU A 47 -2.88 -21.00 -28.30
N THR A 48 -4.16 -20.96 -28.69
CA THR A 48 -4.71 -19.94 -29.62
C THR A 48 -4.69 -18.52 -29.05
N SER A 49 -4.32 -18.35 -27.78
CA SER A 49 -4.24 -17.07 -27.08
C SER A 49 -2.95 -16.29 -27.34
N TYR A 50 -1.99 -16.85 -28.08
CA TYR A 50 -0.67 -16.27 -28.33
C TYR A 50 -0.40 -16.02 -29.82
N ASN A 51 -1.10 -15.04 -30.39
CA ASN A 51 -0.61 -14.38 -31.59
C ASN A 51 -0.01 -13.02 -31.21
N ASN A 52 1.31 -12.93 -31.36
CA ASN A 52 2.07 -11.69 -31.40
C ASN A 52 1.63 -10.87 -32.62
N THR A 53 0.48 -10.24 -32.53
CA THR A 53 0.10 -9.14 -33.41
C THR A 53 -0.02 -7.90 -32.56
N SER A 54 0.80 -6.92 -32.91
CA SER A 54 0.73 -5.53 -32.47
C SER A 54 -0.70 -5.00 -32.61
N PHE A 55 -1.50 -5.12 -31.54
CA PHE A 55 -2.87 -4.64 -31.56
C PHE A 55 -2.91 -3.13 -31.34
N LYS A 56 -3.26 -2.45 -32.44
CA LYS A 56 -3.83 -1.10 -32.48
C LYS A 56 -4.88 -0.94 -31.38
N ARG A 57 -4.84 0.22 -30.71
CA ARG A 57 -5.91 0.70 -29.83
C ARG A 57 -7.19 0.94 -30.63
N ASN A 58 -8.33 0.76 -29.96
CA ASN A 58 -9.74 0.85 -30.37
C ASN A 58 -10.32 -0.57 -30.46
N ASP A 59 -11.20 -1.02 -29.56
CA ASP A 59 -12.46 -0.40 -29.14
C ASP A 59 -12.83 -0.77 -27.69
N TYR A 60 -13.12 0.22 -26.85
CA TYR A 60 -14.02 0.07 -25.70
C TYR A 60 -14.93 1.29 -25.66
N ALA A 61 -15.93 1.27 -26.53
CA ALA A 61 -17.14 2.05 -26.36
C ALA A 61 -17.97 1.41 -25.26
N GLY A 62 -18.32 2.17 -24.21
CA GLY A 62 -19.32 1.74 -23.24
C GLY A 62 -18.88 1.69 -21.78
N SER A 63 -18.18 2.71 -21.28
CA SER A 63 -18.32 3.09 -19.86
C SER A 63 -18.32 4.60 -19.76
N LYS A 64 -19.36 5.15 -19.12
CA LYS A 64 -19.57 6.59 -18.95
C LYS A 64 -18.40 7.16 -18.13
N ALA A 65 -17.39 7.64 -18.84
CA ALA A 65 -16.25 8.34 -18.30
C ALA A 65 -16.74 9.66 -17.70
N ASN A 66 -16.32 9.91 -16.46
CA ASN A 66 -16.31 11.26 -15.91
C ASN A 66 -15.37 12.10 -16.80
N PRO A 67 -15.80 13.21 -17.46
CA PRO A 67 -15.08 13.83 -18.57
C PRO A 67 -13.72 14.44 -18.20
N ASP A 68 -13.41 14.54 -16.90
CA ASP A 68 -12.31 15.36 -16.41
C ASP A 68 -11.05 14.56 -16.01
N TYR A 69 -11.07 13.23 -16.11
CA TYR A 69 -9.90 12.40 -15.85
C TYR A 69 -9.21 11.95 -17.14
N HIS A 70 -8.49 12.87 -17.78
CA HIS A 70 -7.54 12.55 -18.84
C HIS A 70 -6.29 11.90 -18.23
N TYR A 71 -6.25 10.56 -18.17
CA TYR A 71 -4.98 9.84 -17.97
C TYR A 71 -4.11 10.01 -19.22
N VAL A 72 -3.36 11.10 -19.27
CA VAL A 72 -2.29 11.26 -20.27
C VAL A 72 -1.24 10.21 -19.95
N LYS A 73 -1.19 9.15 -20.77
CA LYS A 73 -0.13 8.14 -20.71
C LYS A 73 1.17 8.81 -21.13
N LYS A 74 1.81 9.52 -20.19
CA LYS A 74 3.14 10.10 -20.37
C LYS A 74 4.08 8.92 -20.62
N ASN A 75 4.60 8.80 -21.84
CA ASN A 75 5.62 7.82 -22.18
C ASN A 75 6.83 8.13 -21.30
N TYR A 76 6.95 7.43 -20.18
CA TYR A 76 8.16 7.48 -19.39
C TYR A 76 9.26 6.86 -20.26
N PRO A 77 10.35 7.58 -20.56
CA PRO A 77 11.41 7.03 -21.38
C PRO A 77 11.97 5.81 -20.64
N PRO A 78 11.94 4.61 -21.26
CA PRO A 78 12.60 3.47 -20.67
C PRO A 78 14.10 3.80 -20.63
N ASN A 79 14.67 3.80 -19.42
CA ASN A 79 16.12 3.85 -19.20
C ASN A 79 16.86 5.08 -19.79
N ALA A 80 16.38 6.30 -19.56
CA ALA A 80 17.33 7.41 -19.46
C ALA A 80 18.23 7.12 -18.25
N LYS A 81 19.57 7.16 -18.42
CA LYS A 81 20.55 6.91 -17.34
C LYS A 81 20.24 7.82 -16.14
N ARG A 82 19.49 7.31 -15.17
CA ARG A 82 19.21 8.00 -13.91
C ARG A 82 20.39 7.78 -13.00
N GLU A 83 20.99 8.87 -12.54
CA GLU A 83 21.91 8.81 -11.42
C GLU A 83 21.16 8.30 -10.20
N LEU A 84 21.79 7.39 -9.45
CA LEU A 84 21.25 6.89 -8.19
C LEU A 84 21.21 8.07 -7.20
N ARG A 85 20.03 8.69 -7.06
CA ARG A 85 19.79 9.72 -6.07
C ARG A 85 19.12 9.09 -4.86
N VAL A 86 19.63 9.40 -3.68
CA VAL A 86 18.98 9.01 -2.42
C VAL A 86 17.88 10.02 -2.13
N VAL A 87 16.63 9.56 -2.17
CA VAL A 87 15.44 10.36 -1.93
C VAL A 87 15.08 10.33 -0.44
N GLU A 88 14.92 11.50 0.17
CA GLU A 88 14.39 11.63 1.53
C GLU A 88 12.86 11.48 1.47
N LEU A 89 12.32 10.44 2.12
CA LEU A 89 10.91 10.05 1.94
C LEU A 89 9.89 11.07 2.50
N ASN A 90 10.26 11.78 3.57
CA ASN A 90 9.36 12.65 4.30
C ASN A 90 9.19 14.03 3.64
N ALA A 91 10.23 14.50 2.95
CA ALA A 91 10.29 15.77 2.23
C ALA A 91 10.00 15.62 0.74
N ALA A 92 10.13 14.42 0.17
CA ALA A 92 9.95 14.22 -1.27
C ALA A 92 8.50 14.44 -1.72
N ASP A 93 8.33 15.25 -2.77
CA ASP A 93 7.05 15.30 -3.47
C ASP A 93 6.86 14.06 -4.38
N SER A 94 5.67 13.94 -4.98
CA SER A 94 5.38 12.83 -5.87
C SER A 94 6.24 12.77 -7.12
N ALA A 95 6.82 13.89 -7.59
CA ALA A 95 7.72 13.88 -8.74
C ALA A 95 9.10 13.32 -8.34
N GLN A 96 9.63 13.76 -7.19
CA GLN A 96 10.89 13.27 -6.62
C GLN A 96 10.82 11.79 -6.26
N LEU A 97 9.67 11.29 -5.79
CA LEU A 97 9.49 9.85 -5.54
C LEU A 97 9.57 9.00 -6.81
N VAL A 98 9.24 9.56 -7.99
CA VAL A 98 9.34 8.85 -9.27
C VAL A 98 10.79 8.79 -9.79
N ASP A 99 11.71 9.54 -9.19
CA ASP A 99 13.13 9.42 -9.51
C ASP A 99 13.75 8.11 -8.99
N ILE A 100 13.12 7.49 -7.98
CA ILE A 100 13.51 6.18 -7.46
C ILE A 100 13.31 5.13 -8.56
N ILE A 101 14.38 4.47 -8.97
CA ILE A 101 14.34 3.41 -9.97
C ILE A 101 13.49 2.26 -9.42
N GLY A 102 12.42 1.89 -10.16
CA GLY A 102 11.45 0.89 -9.73
C GLY A 102 10.16 1.47 -9.15
N ILE A 103 10.08 2.80 -8.94
CA ILE A 103 8.88 3.51 -8.49
C ILE A 103 8.29 4.31 -9.65
N GLY A 104 7.11 3.88 -10.11
CA GLY A 104 6.31 4.63 -11.07
C GLY A 104 5.34 5.62 -10.39
N PRO A 105 4.64 6.46 -11.16
CA PRO A 105 3.71 7.47 -10.64
C PRO A 105 2.65 6.93 -9.67
N VAL A 106 2.13 5.73 -9.93
CA VAL A 106 1.11 5.09 -9.06
C VAL A 106 1.69 4.76 -7.68
N LEU A 107 2.89 4.19 -7.62
CA LEU A 107 3.54 3.88 -6.34
C LEU A 107 3.95 5.15 -5.62
N ALA A 108 4.48 6.15 -6.33
CA ALA A 108 4.82 7.45 -5.73
C ALA A 108 3.61 8.10 -5.03
N VAL A 109 2.44 8.11 -5.68
CA VAL A 109 1.20 8.62 -5.07
C VAL A 109 0.80 7.81 -3.83
N ARG A 110 0.96 6.48 -3.86
CA ARG A 110 0.65 5.62 -2.70
C ARG A 110 1.62 5.85 -1.53
N ILE A 111 2.91 6.01 -1.81
CA ILE A 111 3.93 6.33 -0.82
C ILE A 111 3.58 7.66 -0.14
N ALA A 112 3.31 8.71 -0.93
CA ALA A 112 2.91 10.01 -0.40
C ALA A 112 1.63 9.91 0.46
N LYS A 113 0.58 9.27 -0.04
CA LYS A 113 -0.66 9.06 0.73
C LYS A 113 -0.48 8.24 2.00
N TYR A 114 0.46 7.29 2.01
CA TYR A 114 0.76 6.51 3.20
C TYR A 114 1.50 7.37 4.22
N ARG A 115 2.55 8.07 3.79
CA ARG A 115 3.30 9.03 4.60
C ARG A 115 2.37 10.04 5.27
N ASP A 116 1.47 10.66 4.51
CA ASP A 116 0.61 11.73 5.03
C ASP A 116 -0.37 11.20 6.10
N ARG A 117 -0.83 9.95 5.98
CA ARG A 117 -1.68 9.28 6.99
C ARG A 117 -0.92 8.85 8.23
N LEU A 118 0.33 8.42 8.04
CA LEU A 118 1.22 7.98 9.10
C LEU A 118 1.80 9.18 9.88
N GLY A 119 1.88 10.36 9.26
CA GLY A 119 2.57 11.52 9.82
C GLY A 119 4.07 11.53 9.52
N GLY A 120 4.50 10.88 8.43
CA GLY A 120 5.91 10.68 8.10
C GLY A 120 6.36 9.24 8.31
N PHE A 121 7.39 8.80 7.61
CA PHE A 121 8.08 7.54 7.87
C PHE A 121 9.09 7.76 9.00
N HIS A 122 9.04 6.88 10.02
CA HIS A 122 10.04 6.80 11.08
C HIS A 122 11.23 5.94 10.64
N THR A 123 10.97 4.89 9.86
CA THR A 123 12.00 4.03 9.27
C THR A 123 11.69 3.79 7.79
N LYS A 124 12.73 3.55 6.98
CA LYS A 124 12.53 3.28 5.55
C LYS A 124 11.86 1.92 5.31
N GLU A 125 11.98 0.99 6.25
CA GLU A 125 11.36 -0.35 6.19
C GLU A 125 9.84 -0.28 6.13
N GLN A 126 9.23 0.79 6.67
CA GLN A 126 7.79 1.04 6.59
C GLN A 126 7.27 1.24 5.16
N LEU A 127 8.15 1.41 4.16
CA LEU A 127 7.76 1.32 2.75
C LEU A 127 7.11 -0.03 2.42
N GLN A 128 7.46 -1.12 3.11
CA GLN A 128 6.84 -2.44 2.93
C GLN A 128 5.37 -2.49 3.36
N GLU A 129 4.91 -1.49 4.10
CA GLU A 129 3.50 -1.36 4.51
C GLU A 129 2.68 -0.61 3.46
N VAL A 130 3.33 -0.01 2.46
CA VAL A 130 2.67 0.66 1.33
C VAL A 130 2.19 -0.37 0.33
N PHE A 131 0.89 -0.31 0.00
CA PHE A 131 0.28 -1.23 -0.95
C PHE A 131 1.00 -1.24 -2.32
N GLY A 132 1.57 -2.39 -2.67
CA GLY A 132 2.33 -2.60 -3.90
C GLY A 132 3.86 -2.50 -3.73
N ILE A 133 4.36 -2.39 -2.50
CA ILE A 133 5.77 -2.53 -2.16
C ILE A 133 5.90 -3.73 -1.23
N ASP A 134 6.25 -4.89 -1.78
CA ASP A 134 6.60 -6.08 -1.02
C ASP A 134 8.09 -6.07 -0.62
N SER A 135 8.54 -7.13 0.04
CA SER A 135 9.95 -7.27 0.46
C SER A 135 10.93 -7.28 -0.72
N LEU A 136 10.54 -7.85 -1.87
CA LEU A 136 11.35 -7.88 -3.08
C LEU A 136 11.50 -6.48 -3.67
N LYS A 137 10.38 -5.77 -3.84
CA LYS A 137 10.38 -4.38 -4.30
C LYS A 137 11.15 -3.47 -3.34
N TYR A 138 10.97 -3.65 -2.04
CA TYR A 138 11.73 -2.91 -1.04
C TYR A 138 13.24 -3.15 -1.17
N ALA A 139 13.66 -4.40 -1.35
CA ALA A 139 15.07 -4.74 -1.53
C ALA A 139 15.70 -4.05 -2.77
N GLU A 140 14.94 -3.85 -3.84
CA GLU A 140 15.38 -3.12 -5.05
C GLU A 140 15.57 -1.61 -4.78
N ILE A 141 14.74 -1.00 -3.93
CA ILE A 141 14.70 0.45 -3.75
C ILE A 141 15.39 0.96 -2.47
N LYS A 142 15.63 0.11 -1.46
CA LYS A 142 16.06 0.51 -0.11
C LYS A 142 17.37 1.31 -0.02
N ASN A 143 18.21 1.25 -1.06
CA ASN A 143 19.48 1.99 -1.15
C ASN A 143 19.31 3.35 -1.83
N GLN A 144 18.15 3.62 -2.43
CA GLN A 144 17.78 4.87 -3.09
C GLN A 144 16.91 5.76 -2.21
N VAL A 145 16.67 5.36 -0.96
CA VAL A 145 15.78 6.07 -0.02
C VAL A 145 16.44 6.26 1.32
N ARG A 146 16.10 7.36 1.98
CA ARG A 146 16.47 7.65 3.38
C ARG A 146 15.31 8.28 4.12
N VAL A 147 15.41 8.28 5.44
CA VAL A 147 14.49 8.95 6.36
C VAL A 147 15.34 9.78 7.32
N GLU A 148 15.05 11.07 7.41
CA GLU A 148 15.67 11.94 8.42
C GLU A 148 14.86 11.93 9.72
N GLN A 149 15.56 11.83 10.86
CA GLN A 149 14.92 11.84 12.17
C GLN A 149 14.38 13.24 12.48
N GLY A 150 13.19 13.31 13.09
CA GLY A 150 12.56 14.57 13.52
C GLY A 150 11.49 15.12 12.58
N SER A 151 11.29 14.54 11.40
CA SER A 151 10.28 14.96 10.43
C SER A 151 8.89 14.32 10.66
N LEU A 152 8.59 13.90 11.88
CA LEU A 152 7.33 13.21 12.19
C LEU A 152 6.28 14.19 12.72
N HIS A 153 5.11 14.18 12.08
CA HIS A 153 3.91 14.79 12.62
C HIS A 153 3.30 13.83 13.65
N GLN A 154 3.45 14.20 14.92
CA GLN A 154 2.91 13.42 16.03
C GLN A 154 1.46 13.79 16.31
N LEU A 155 0.67 12.80 16.73
CA LEU A 155 -0.72 12.94 17.13
C LEU A 155 -0.80 13.05 18.66
N ASN A 156 -1.43 14.12 19.17
CA ASN A 156 -1.75 14.19 20.58
C ASN A 156 -2.92 13.25 20.89
N ILE A 157 -2.66 12.18 21.66
CA ILE A 157 -3.66 11.15 21.97
C ILE A 157 -4.76 11.64 22.92
N ASN A 158 -4.48 12.64 23.75
CA ASN A 158 -5.43 13.22 24.71
C ASN A 158 -6.42 14.15 24.02
N THR A 159 -6.00 14.84 22.95
CA THR A 159 -6.88 15.75 22.20
C THR A 159 -7.42 15.17 20.88
N ALA A 160 -6.86 14.06 20.39
CA ALA A 160 -7.28 13.45 19.13
C ALA A 160 -8.75 13.02 19.14
N THR A 161 -9.47 13.34 18.06
CA THR A 161 -10.84 12.87 17.85
C THR A 161 -10.86 11.48 17.23
N PHE A 162 -12.04 10.86 17.21
CA PHE A 162 -12.25 9.59 16.50
C PHE A 162 -11.81 9.65 15.03
N GLU A 163 -12.15 10.74 14.34
CA GLU A 163 -11.81 10.91 12.92
C GLU A 163 -10.32 11.16 12.69
N ASP A 164 -9.60 11.72 13.66
CA ASP A 164 -8.15 11.86 13.58
C ASP A 164 -7.45 10.51 13.74
N LEU A 165 -7.86 9.74 14.75
CA LEU A 165 -7.31 8.39 15.00
C LEU A 165 -7.59 7.43 13.84
N LYS A 166 -8.73 7.58 13.16
CA LYS A 166 -9.14 6.75 12.01
C LYS A 166 -8.26 6.97 10.77
N LYS A 167 -7.63 8.13 10.62
CA LYS A 167 -6.69 8.38 9.51
C LYS A 167 -5.39 7.58 9.69
N PHE A 168 -5.05 7.26 10.94
CA PHE A 168 -3.80 6.62 11.30
C PHE A 168 -3.81 5.12 10.93
N PRO A 169 -2.78 4.62 10.21
CA PRO A 169 -2.82 3.29 9.61
C PRO A 169 -2.79 2.12 10.61
N TYR A 170 -2.38 2.36 11.85
CA TYR A 170 -2.18 1.29 12.85
C TYR A 170 -3.37 1.03 13.78
N PHE A 171 -4.42 1.84 13.73
CA PHE A 171 -5.59 1.65 14.59
C PHE A 171 -6.78 1.06 13.84
N SER A 172 -7.31 -0.02 14.38
CA SER A 172 -8.64 -0.52 14.00
C SER A 172 -9.76 0.25 14.72
N TYR A 173 -10.98 0.23 14.19
CA TYR A 173 -12.16 0.84 14.80
C TYR A 173 -12.35 0.42 16.28
N LYS A 174 -12.12 -0.86 16.59
CA LYS A 174 -12.24 -1.39 17.97
C LYS A 174 -11.19 -0.78 18.90
N GLN A 175 -9.96 -0.62 18.42
CA GLN A 175 -8.87 -0.01 19.19
C GLN A 175 -9.11 1.48 19.43
N ILE A 176 -9.59 2.21 18.43
CA ILE A 176 -9.96 3.63 18.58
C ILE A 176 -11.05 3.79 19.65
N ASN A 177 -12.10 2.97 19.60
CA ASN A 177 -13.14 3.01 20.62
C ASN A 177 -12.60 2.68 22.02
N ALA A 178 -11.73 1.68 22.12
CA ALA A 178 -11.10 1.32 23.39
C ALA A 178 -10.26 2.48 23.95
N LEU A 179 -9.48 3.15 23.10
CA LEU A 179 -8.71 4.36 23.47
C LEU A 179 -9.61 5.49 23.99
N ILE A 180 -10.73 5.78 23.31
CA ILE A 180 -11.62 6.87 23.72
C ILE A 180 -12.35 6.52 25.03
N GLN A 181 -12.84 5.28 25.15
CA GLN A 181 -13.55 4.84 26.35
C GLN A 181 -12.64 4.76 27.56
N TYR A 182 -11.42 4.22 27.39
CA TYR A 182 -10.45 4.14 28.48
C TYR A 182 -10.09 5.53 28.99
N LYS A 183 -9.80 6.49 28.10
CA LYS A 183 -9.54 7.89 28.47
C LYS A 183 -10.70 8.51 29.25
N LYS A 184 -11.94 8.25 28.82
CA LYS A 184 -13.14 8.75 29.51
C LYS A 184 -13.27 8.20 30.94
N GLN A 185 -12.79 6.99 31.20
CA GLN A 185 -12.91 6.31 32.48
C GLN A 185 -11.73 6.59 33.42
N HIS A 186 -10.52 6.75 32.88
CA HIS A 186 -9.28 6.80 33.66
C HIS A 186 -8.58 8.17 33.61
N GLY A 187 -9.04 9.08 32.75
CA GLY A 187 -8.41 10.37 32.51
C GLY A 187 -7.40 10.32 31.37
N GLU A 188 -6.55 11.34 31.30
CA GLU A 188 -5.55 11.53 30.25
C GLU A 188 -4.43 10.50 30.33
N TYR A 189 -3.86 10.20 29.16
CA TYR A 189 -2.65 9.39 29.03
C TYR A 189 -1.42 10.28 29.22
N HIS A 190 -0.45 9.80 29.99
CA HIS A 190 0.80 10.50 30.28
C HIS A 190 2.00 9.81 29.63
N SER A 191 1.86 8.52 29.29
CA SER A 191 2.90 7.80 28.53
C SER A 191 2.34 6.67 27.68
N ILE A 192 3.22 6.09 26.85
CA ILE A 192 2.93 4.89 26.06
C ILE A 192 2.59 3.68 26.96
N ASP A 193 3.04 3.68 28.22
CA ASP A 193 2.80 2.59 29.17
C ASP A 193 1.34 2.56 29.62
N ASP A 194 0.67 3.72 29.69
CA ASP A 194 -0.76 3.79 30.04
C ASP A 194 -1.62 3.06 28.99
N LEU A 195 -1.20 3.07 27.74
CA LEU A 195 -1.89 2.36 26.65
C LEU A 195 -1.80 0.83 26.77
N ARG A 196 -0.87 0.28 27.59
CA ARG A 196 -0.79 -1.17 27.85
C ARG A 196 -1.97 -1.70 28.68
N GLN A 197 -2.65 -0.82 29.41
CA GLN A 197 -3.84 -1.20 30.18
C GLN A 197 -5.03 -1.54 29.27
N ILE A 198 -4.96 -1.16 27.99
CA ILE A 198 -5.97 -1.46 26.99
C ILE A 198 -5.60 -2.79 26.32
N SER A 199 -6.21 -3.88 26.77
CA SER A 199 -5.85 -5.26 26.37
C SER A 199 -5.88 -5.55 24.86
N ILE A 200 -6.62 -4.77 24.07
CA ILE A 200 -6.66 -4.90 22.59
C ILE A 200 -5.48 -4.21 21.88
N LEU A 201 -4.66 -3.44 22.62
CA LEU A 201 -3.41 -2.86 22.13
C LEU A 201 -2.24 -3.75 22.53
N ASN A 202 -1.83 -4.63 21.61
CA ASN A 202 -0.69 -5.52 21.84
C ASN A 202 0.64 -4.76 21.75
N SER A 203 1.72 -5.39 22.22
CA SER A 203 3.06 -4.79 22.24
C SER A 203 3.56 -4.39 20.85
N GLU A 204 3.22 -5.13 19.80
CA GLU A 204 3.64 -4.81 18.43
C GLU A 204 3.05 -3.47 17.97
N ILE A 205 1.76 -3.26 18.19
CA ILE A 205 1.08 -2.02 17.82
C ILE A 205 1.63 -0.86 18.67
N LEU A 206 1.83 -1.07 19.96
CA LEU A 206 2.40 -0.04 20.84
C LEU A 206 3.80 0.41 20.36
N LEU A 207 4.65 -0.52 19.94
CA LEU A 207 5.95 -0.18 19.35
C LEU A 207 5.82 0.61 18.04
N LYS A 208 4.86 0.24 17.19
CA LYS A 208 4.60 0.93 15.92
C LYS A 208 4.08 2.35 16.09
N ILE A 209 3.19 2.57 17.07
CA ILE A 209 2.55 3.88 17.27
C ILE A 209 3.39 4.82 18.15
N ALA A 210 4.25 4.29 19.02
CA ALA A 210 5.05 5.06 19.98
C ALA A 210 5.74 6.31 19.39
N PRO A 211 6.46 6.24 18.25
CA PRO A 211 7.13 7.42 17.70
C PRO A 211 6.15 8.51 17.19
N TYR A 212 4.88 8.17 17.00
CA TYR A 212 3.87 9.05 16.42
C TYR A 212 2.91 9.66 17.45
N LEU A 213 3.07 9.38 18.74
CA LEU A 213 2.17 9.88 19.78
C LEU A 213 2.87 10.88 20.71
N ILE A 214 2.12 11.89 21.12
CA ILE A 214 2.45 12.77 22.26
C ILE A 214 1.31 12.75 23.28
N PHE A 215 1.67 13.03 24.53
CA PHE A 215 0.83 12.84 25.73
C PHE A 215 0.58 14.17 26.47
N GLN A 216 0.59 15.28 25.72
CA GLN A 216 0.40 16.63 26.25
C GLN A 216 -1.07 16.95 26.51
#